data_AF-A0A9W6UX25-F1
#
_entry.id   AF-A0A9W6UX25-F1
#
_cell.length_a   1.000
_cell.length_b   1.000
_cell.length_c   1.000
_cell.angle_alpha   90.00
_cell.angle_beta   90.00
_cell.angle_gamma   90.00
#
_symmetry.space_group_name_H-M   'P 1'
#
loop_
_entity.id
_entity.type
_entity.pdbx_description
1 polymer ?
#
loop_
_entity_poly.entity_id
_entity_poly.type
_entity_poly.pdbx_seq_one_letter_code
_entity_poly.pdbx_strand_id
1 'polypeptide(L)'
;MSSAPGRPVNEASGEAPAEPARPPAEGDGHDIPVAAVPGTDAVVADGDAIAGIRDALAALAARLDREHERAAHREAVIDRLHEENERLRRGELETALEPLRAALYRLHDQARREARRWAEPDPPDPAHAAALLEAVADEIADALARSGVERFTVEPGEPFDAARHRPVAVERVADPALAGTVLWARTDGFERGGRVVRKAEVCVAKAPDPAPEPAPAPGPAAGPEPDAAADPTSRQSHRREAGAGETMATTSTASSTPPSASRARRATASGAPGPGSDR
;
A
#
# COMPACT_ATOMS: atom_id res chain seq x y z
N MET A 1 -7.92 -20.67 36.78
CA MET A 1 -9.05 -20.24 35.92
C MET A 1 -8.44 -19.78 34.59
N SER A 2 -8.02 -20.70 33.71
CA SER A 2 -8.80 -21.26 32.58
C SER A 2 -9.45 -20.15 31.76
N SER A 3 -8.75 -19.55 30.80
CA SER A 3 -8.53 -20.01 29.42
C SER A 3 -9.82 -20.20 28.62
N ALA A 4 -10.10 -19.24 27.74
CA ALA A 4 -10.96 -19.39 26.58
C ALA A 4 -10.57 -18.34 25.52
N PRO A 5 -9.93 -18.71 24.39
CA PRO A 5 -9.89 -17.87 23.21
C PRO A 5 -11.10 -18.13 22.32
N GLY A 6 -11.80 -17.04 21.98
CA GLY A 6 -12.93 -17.03 21.05
C GLY A 6 -12.50 -17.43 19.63
N ARG A 7 -13.34 -18.25 19.01
CA ARG A 7 -13.23 -18.76 17.65
C ARG A 7 -13.25 -17.63 16.60
N PRO A 8 -12.52 -17.77 15.48
CA PRO A 8 -12.71 -16.94 14.30
C PRO A 8 -13.96 -17.38 13.53
N VAL A 9 -14.79 -16.43 13.13
CA VAL A 9 -15.87 -16.64 12.16
C VAL A 9 -15.28 -16.54 10.75
N ASN A 10 -15.45 -17.61 9.99
CA ASN A 10 -14.95 -17.78 8.64
C ASN A 10 -15.99 -17.24 7.65
N GLU A 11 -15.60 -16.26 6.85
CA GLU A 11 -16.31 -15.82 5.65
C GLU A 11 -16.18 -16.91 4.59
N ALA A 12 -17.30 -17.50 4.18
CA ALA A 12 -17.34 -18.29 2.97
C ALA A 12 -18.75 -18.29 2.37
N SER A 13 -18.74 -18.05 1.06
CA SER A 13 -19.69 -18.57 0.08
C SER A 13 -20.96 -17.76 -0.13
N GLY A 14 -20.94 -17.05 -1.27
CA GLY A 14 -22.14 -16.57 -1.92
C GLY A 14 -23.07 -17.72 -2.29
N GLU A 15 -24.34 -17.52 -1.98
CA GLU A 15 -25.42 -18.41 -2.34
C GLU A 15 -26.25 -17.69 -3.40
N ALA A 16 -26.13 -18.16 -4.64
CA ALA A 16 -26.94 -17.73 -5.77
C ALA A 16 -28.43 -18.02 -5.48
N PRO A 17 -29.37 -17.18 -5.95
CA PRO A 17 -30.79 -17.41 -5.71
C PRO A 17 -31.25 -18.68 -6.44
N ALA A 18 -31.75 -19.64 -5.66
CA ALA A 18 -32.34 -20.87 -6.15
C ALA A 18 -33.58 -20.59 -7.01
N GLU A 19 -33.54 -21.12 -8.23
CA GLU A 19 -34.62 -21.15 -9.21
C GLU A 19 -35.78 -22.05 -8.70
N PRO A 20 -37.05 -21.62 -8.76
CA PRO A 20 -38.16 -22.42 -8.26
C PRO A 20 -38.46 -23.60 -9.19
N ALA A 21 -38.40 -24.81 -8.64
CA ALA A 21 -38.70 -26.07 -9.31
C ALA A 21 -40.16 -26.13 -9.82
N ARG A 22 -40.34 -26.48 -11.09
CA ARG A 22 -41.63 -26.86 -11.68
C ARG A 22 -42.08 -28.22 -11.11
N PRO A 23 -43.36 -28.41 -10.76
CA PRO A 23 -43.89 -29.74 -10.43
C PRO A 23 -44.13 -30.58 -11.70
N PRO A 24 -44.01 -31.91 -11.61
CA PRO A 24 -44.23 -32.81 -12.75
C PRO A 24 -45.72 -33.00 -13.04
N ALA A 25 -46.01 -33.15 -14.34
CA ALA A 25 -47.28 -33.63 -14.85
C ALA A 25 -47.24 -35.16 -14.95
N GLU A 26 -48.36 -35.80 -14.58
CA GLU A 26 -48.89 -37.13 -14.95
C GLU A 26 -49.83 -37.53 -13.80
N GLY A 27 -51.13 -37.77 -13.95
CA GLY A 27 -51.85 -38.31 -15.09
C GLY A 27 -52.21 -39.76 -14.76
N ASP A 28 -53.30 -39.97 -14.01
CA ASP A 28 -53.92 -41.30 -13.97
C ASP A 28 -55.44 -41.20 -13.81
N GLY A 29 -56.12 -41.96 -14.65
CA GLY A 29 -57.54 -41.86 -14.93
C GLY A 29 -58.41 -42.45 -13.82
N HIS A 30 -59.50 -41.75 -13.53
CA HIS A 30 -60.68 -42.37 -12.96
C HIS A 30 -61.91 -41.95 -13.76
N ASP A 31 -62.50 -42.93 -14.44
CA ASP A 31 -63.83 -42.83 -15.03
C ASP A 31 -64.83 -42.41 -13.94
N ILE A 32 -65.49 -41.26 -14.15
CA ILE A 32 -66.64 -40.85 -13.34
C ILE A 32 -67.90 -40.96 -14.23
N PRO A 33 -68.94 -41.67 -13.78
CA PRO A 33 -70.16 -41.86 -14.56
C PRO A 33 -70.91 -40.54 -14.77
N VAL A 34 -71.32 -40.29 -16.02
CA VAL A 34 -72.16 -39.16 -16.42
C VAL A 34 -73.56 -39.33 -15.82
N ALA A 35 -73.79 -38.68 -14.67
CA ALA A 35 -75.11 -38.53 -14.09
C ALA A 35 -75.83 -37.32 -14.71
N ALA A 36 -77.07 -37.55 -15.09
CA ALA A 36 -77.98 -36.62 -15.74
C ALA A 36 -78.11 -35.27 -15.00
N VAL A 37 -78.19 -34.19 -15.77
CA VAL A 37 -78.35 -32.80 -15.31
C VAL A 37 -79.75 -32.58 -14.75
N PRO A 38 -79.92 -32.25 -13.45
CA PRO A 38 -81.07 -31.52 -12.95
C PRO A 38 -80.79 -30.01 -13.02
N GLY A 39 -81.82 -29.25 -13.35
CA GLY A 39 -81.72 -27.82 -13.67
C GLY A 39 -81.25 -26.90 -12.53
N THR A 40 -80.69 -25.77 -12.96
CA THR A 40 -80.87 -24.42 -12.40
C THR A 40 -80.48 -24.10 -10.95
N ASP A 41 -79.77 -24.97 -10.24
CA ASP A 41 -79.08 -24.59 -8.98
C ASP A 41 -77.55 -24.47 -9.12
N ALA A 42 -76.96 -24.99 -10.21
CA ALA A 42 -75.51 -25.00 -10.43
C ALA A 42 -74.90 -23.65 -10.84
N VAL A 43 -75.68 -22.76 -11.47
CA VAL A 43 -75.20 -21.43 -11.93
C VAL A 43 -74.97 -20.47 -10.77
N VAL A 44 -75.65 -20.69 -9.63
CA VAL A 44 -75.49 -19.89 -8.41
C VAL A 44 -74.24 -20.32 -7.64
N ALA A 45 -73.94 -21.63 -7.60
CA ALA A 45 -72.74 -22.17 -6.95
C ALA A 45 -71.43 -21.72 -7.64
N ASP A 46 -71.44 -21.56 -8.96
CA ASP A 46 -70.30 -21.07 -9.74
C ASP A 46 -70.10 -19.55 -9.53
N GLY A 47 -71.19 -18.80 -9.36
CA GLY A 47 -71.17 -17.38 -8.99
C GLY A 47 -70.60 -17.12 -7.59
N ASP A 48 -70.96 -17.96 -6.61
CA ASP A 48 -70.43 -17.89 -5.24
C ASP A 48 -68.94 -18.26 -5.18
N ALA A 49 -68.51 -19.26 -5.97
CA ALA A 49 -67.09 -19.60 -6.11
C ALA A 49 -66.28 -18.45 -6.72
N ILE A 50 -66.79 -17.80 -7.77
CA ILE A 50 -66.15 -16.63 -8.40
C ILE A 50 -66.12 -15.44 -7.43
N ALA A 51 -67.17 -15.23 -6.64
CA ALA A 51 -67.20 -14.19 -5.60
C ALA A 51 -66.16 -14.46 -4.51
N GLY A 52 -66.05 -15.70 -4.02
CA GLY A 52 -65.04 -16.10 -3.05
C GLY A 52 -63.60 -15.92 -3.57
N ILE A 53 -63.34 -16.23 -4.84
CA ILE A 53 -62.03 -15.97 -5.48
C ILE A 53 -61.75 -14.45 -5.55
N ARG A 54 -62.75 -13.64 -5.91
CA ARG A 54 -62.60 -12.18 -5.97
C ARG A 54 -62.26 -11.59 -4.60
N ASP A 55 -62.94 -12.04 -3.55
CA ASP A 55 -62.69 -11.59 -2.18
C ASP A 55 -61.31 -12.02 -1.69
N ALA A 56 -60.88 -13.25 -2.00
CA ALA A 56 -59.55 -13.74 -1.69
C ALA A 56 -58.45 -12.93 -2.42
N LEU A 57 -58.66 -12.59 -3.69
CA LEU A 57 -57.75 -11.74 -4.47
C LEU A 57 -57.69 -10.31 -3.91
N ALA A 58 -58.83 -9.74 -3.52
CA ALA A 58 -58.88 -8.41 -2.89
C ALA A 58 -58.13 -8.41 -1.54
N ALA A 59 -58.31 -9.45 -0.73
CA ALA A 59 -57.60 -9.61 0.54
C ALA A 59 -56.08 -9.78 0.33
N LEU A 60 -55.67 -10.53 -0.70
CA LEU A 60 -54.27 -10.70 -1.07
C LEU A 60 -53.65 -9.37 -1.54
N ALA A 61 -54.34 -8.64 -2.42
CA ALA A 61 -53.89 -7.32 -2.90
C ALA A 61 -53.67 -6.37 -1.72
N ALA A 62 -54.64 -6.26 -0.81
CA ALA A 62 -54.50 -5.43 0.38
C ALA A 62 -53.34 -5.86 1.30
N ARG A 63 -53.02 -7.17 1.35
CA ARG A 63 -51.86 -7.67 2.10
C ARG A 63 -50.54 -7.30 1.43
N LEU A 64 -50.47 -7.38 0.09
CA LEU A 64 -49.30 -6.98 -0.69
C LEU A 64 -49.05 -5.47 -0.58
N ASP A 65 -50.10 -4.65 -0.66
CA ASP A 65 -49.97 -3.18 -0.52
C ASP A 65 -49.36 -2.81 0.83
N ARG A 66 -49.87 -3.41 1.92
CA ARG A 66 -49.30 -3.22 3.25
C ARG A 66 -47.85 -3.69 3.36
N GLU A 67 -47.46 -4.72 2.61
CA GLU A 67 -46.06 -5.17 2.61
C GLU A 67 -45.16 -4.28 1.75
N HIS A 68 -45.66 -3.77 0.62
CA HIS A 68 -44.94 -2.77 -0.17
C HIS A 68 -44.75 -1.48 0.62
N GLU A 69 -45.75 -1.02 1.36
CA GLU A 69 -45.62 0.14 2.26
C GLU A 69 -44.56 -0.11 3.34
N ARG A 70 -44.58 -1.29 3.98
CA ARG A 70 -43.56 -1.66 4.97
C ARG A 70 -42.18 -1.79 4.34
N ALA A 71 -42.07 -2.36 3.14
CA ALA A 71 -40.81 -2.50 2.43
C ALA A 71 -40.25 -1.14 2.02
N ALA A 72 -41.08 -0.26 1.44
CA ALA A 72 -40.69 1.10 1.08
C ALA A 72 -40.28 1.91 2.32
N HIS A 73 -40.98 1.74 3.44
CA HIS A 73 -40.58 2.36 4.70
C HIS A 73 -39.22 1.85 5.21
N ARG A 74 -38.98 0.53 5.15
CA ARG A 74 -37.69 -0.05 5.53
C ARG A 74 -36.57 0.46 4.62
N GLU A 75 -36.78 0.51 3.31
CA GLU A 75 -35.79 1.03 2.36
C GLU A 75 -35.45 2.50 2.65
N ALA A 76 -36.47 3.34 2.88
CA ALA A 76 -36.26 4.74 3.23
C ALA A 76 -35.46 4.92 4.54
N VAL A 77 -35.66 4.02 5.52
CA VAL A 77 -34.86 4.01 6.75
C VAL A 77 -33.42 3.56 6.46
N ILE A 78 -33.23 2.55 5.62
CA ILE A 78 -31.92 2.05 5.21
C ILE A 78 -31.14 3.17 4.51
N ASP A 79 -31.73 3.85 3.53
CA ASP A 79 -31.10 4.96 2.80
C ASP A 79 -30.68 6.07 3.74
N ARG A 80 -31.59 6.49 4.63
CA ARG A 80 -31.29 7.51 5.64
C ARG A 80 -30.13 7.10 6.55
N LEU A 81 -30.11 5.84 7.02
CA LEU A 81 -29.01 5.35 7.86
C LEU A 81 -27.69 5.31 7.10
N HIS A 82 -27.70 4.95 5.82
CA HIS A 82 -26.51 4.99 4.98
C HIS A 82 -26.00 6.43 4.81
N GLU A 83 -26.88 7.38 4.51
CA GLU A 83 -26.52 8.80 4.39
C GLU A 83 -25.94 9.36 5.71
N GLU A 84 -26.58 9.03 6.84
CA GLU A 84 -26.10 9.41 8.17
C GLU A 84 -24.75 8.78 8.50
N ASN A 85 -24.57 7.49 8.19
CA ASN A 85 -23.31 6.78 8.40
C ASN A 85 -22.18 7.39 7.57
N GLU A 86 -22.43 7.66 6.30
CA GLU A 86 -21.46 8.29 5.40
C GLU A 86 -21.09 9.71 5.87
N ARG A 87 -22.07 10.47 6.39
CA ARG A 87 -21.79 11.79 7.00
C ARG A 87 -20.93 11.67 8.25
N LEU A 88 -21.23 10.72 9.14
CA LEU A 88 -20.46 10.48 10.36
C LEU A 88 -19.02 10.05 10.05
N ARG A 89 -18.84 9.09 9.13
CA ARG A 89 -17.52 8.64 8.66
C ARG A 89 -16.65 9.80 8.15
N ARG A 90 -17.24 10.71 7.37
CA ARG A 90 -16.53 11.90 6.90
C ARG A 90 -16.11 12.82 8.05
N GLY A 91 -17.01 13.09 9.00
CA GLY A 91 -16.68 13.91 10.18
C GLY A 91 -15.62 13.29 11.09
N GLU A 92 -15.64 11.96 11.27
CA GLU A 92 -14.61 11.23 12.00
C GLU A 92 -13.24 11.32 11.30
N LEU A 93 -13.21 11.13 9.98
CA LEU A 93 -11.98 11.28 9.19
C LEU A 93 -11.43 12.71 9.27
N GLU A 94 -12.31 13.71 9.21
CA GLU A 94 -11.91 15.11 9.36
C GLU A 94 -11.28 15.38 10.72
N THR A 95 -11.89 14.87 11.79
CA THR A 95 -11.39 15.00 13.16
C THR A 95 -10.06 14.27 13.35
N ALA A 96 -9.92 13.08 12.78
CA ALA A 96 -8.70 12.28 12.86
C ALA A 96 -7.49 12.96 12.18
N LEU A 97 -7.72 13.74 11.13
CA LEU A 97 -6.66 14.47 10.40
C LEU A 97 -6.30 15.83 11.02
N GLU A 98 -7.04 16.29 12.02
CA GLU A 98 -6.84 17.62 12.60
C GLU A 98 -5.44 17.84 13.20
N PRO A 99 -4.83 16.88 13.94
CA PRO A 99 -3.46 17.05 14.44
C PRO A 99 -2.42 17.25 13.34
N LEU A 100 -2.63 16.63 12.16
CA LEU A 100 -1.74 16.74 11.01
C LEU A 100 -1.92 18.09 10.32
N ARG A 101 -3.16 18.56 10.12
CA ARG A 101 -3.41 19.90 9.55
C ARG A 101 -2.79 21.00 10.41
N ALA A 102 -3.03 20.93 11.72
CA ALA A 102 -2.48 21.90 12.66
C ALA A 102 -0.95 21.94 12.63
N ALA A 103 -0.29 20.78 12.54
CA ALA A 103 1.16 20.72 12.38
C ALA A 103 1.61 21.32 11.05
N LEU A 104 0.97 20.96 9.93
CA LEU A 104 1.33 21.51 8.61
C LEU A 104 1.21 23.03 8.55
N TYR A 105 0.20 23.64 9.18
CA TYR A 105 0.09 25.10 9.26
C TYR A 105 1.25 25.71 10.05
N ARG A 106 1.60 25.15 11.22
CA ARG A 106 2.73 25.62 12.02
C ARG A 106 4.06 25.48 11.28
N LEU A 107 4.30 24.33 10.66
CA LEU A 107 5.49 24.09 9.84
C LEU A 107 5.58 25.06 8.67
N HIS A 108 4.47 25.31 7.97
CA HIS A 108 4.44 26.30 6.90
C HIS A 108 4.85 27.69 7.41
N ASP A 109 4.28 28.12 8.53
CA ASP A 109 4.55 29.43 9.10
C ASP A 109 5.97 29.55 9.64
N GLN A 110 6.50 28.48 10.25
CA GLN A 110 7.89 28.38 10.68
C GLN A 110 8.85 28.46 9.50
N ALA A 111 8.63 27.65 8.45
CA ALA A 111 9.44 27.67 7.24
C ALA A 111 9.43 29.04 6.57
N ARG A 112 8.26 29.70 6.49
CA ARG A 112 8.13 31.06 5.95
C ARG A 112 8.87 32.10 6.79
N ARG A 113 8.79 31.99 8.12
CA ARG A 113 9.46 32.90 9.06
C ARG A 113 10.97 32.76 8.95
N GLU A 114 11.48 31.53 8.95
CA GLU A 114 12.90 31.27 8.81
C GLU A 114 13.40 31.68 7.42
N ALA A 115 12.70 31.35 6.33
CA ALA A 115 13.10 31.81 5.00
C ALA A 115 13.24 33.35 4.90
N ARG A 116 12.39 34.11 5.60
CA ARG A 116 12.53 35.58 5.68
C ARG A 116 13.76 36.00 6.48
N ARG A 117 13.97 35.40 7.66
CA ARG A 117 15.12 35.66 8.53
C ARG A 117 16.45 35.41 7.82
N TRP A 118 16.54 34.33 7.05
CA TRP A 118 17.73 33.98 6.28
C TRP A 118 17.97 34.86 5.04
N ALA A 119 16.96 35.62 4.62
CA ALA A 119 17.09 36.60 3.55
C ALA A 119 17.50 38.00 4.05
N GLU A 120 17.61 38.21 5.37
CA GLU A 120 18.08 39.47 5.93
C GLU A 120 19.59 39.66 5.69
N PRO A 121 20.10 40.91 5.68
CA PRO A 121 21.51 41.19 5.38
C PRO A 121 22.52 40.54 6.34
N ASP A 122 22.08 40.21 7.56
CA ASP A 122 22.84 39.50 8.57
C ASP A 122 22.14 38.16 8.90
N PRO A 123 22.34 37.13 8.07
CA PRO A 123 21.66 35.85 8.25
C PRO A 123 22.19 35.11 9.49
N PRO A 124 21.37 34.24 10.11
CA PRO A 124 21.81 33.41 11.21
C PRO A 124 22.90 32.43 10.80
N ASP A 125 23.68 31.98 11.79
CA ASP A 125 24.76 31.00 11.58
C ASP A 125 24.23 29.71 10.92
N PRO A 126 24.84 29.25 9.81
CA PRO A 126 24.55 27.97 9.14
C PRO A 126 24.33 26.78 10.08
N ALA A 127 25.03 26.70 11.22
CA ALA A 127 24.84 25.62 12.19
C ALA A 127 23.40 25.53 12.74
N HIS A 128 22.67 26.66 12.76
CA HIS A 128 21.27 26.69 13.18
C HIS A 128 20.33 25.99 12.19
N ALA A 129 20.71 25.84 10.92
CA ALA A 129 19.87 25.17 9.93
C ALA A 129 19.65 23.69 10.28
N ALA A 130 20.71 22.99 10.72
CA ALA A 130 20.60 21.60 11.11
C ALA A 130 19.68 21.43 12.33
N ALA A 131 19.87 22.26 13.37
CA ALA A 131 19.02 22.23 14.57
C ALA A 131 17.55 22.58 14.27
N LEU A 132 17.31 23.53 13.35
CA LEU A 132 15.97 23.87 12.89
C LEU A 132 15.31 22.69 12.16
N LEU A 133 16.04 22.02 11.27
CA LEU A 133 15.51 20.87 10.53
C LEU A 133 15.22 19.69 11.46
N GLU A 134 16.04 19.47 12.47
CA GLU A 134 15.79 18.45 13.50
C GLU A 134 14.51 18.78 14.28
N ALA A 135 14.35 20.02 14.74
CA ALA A 135 13.14 20.45 15.44
C ALA A 135 11.87 20.31 14.56
N VAL A 136 11.99 20.58 13.25
CA VAL A 136 10.90 20.35 12.29
C VAL A 136 10.57 18.86 12.16
N ALA A 137 11.59 17.99 12.11
CA ALA A 137 11.40 16.55 12.05
C ALA A 137 10.71 16.01 13.31
N ASP A 138 11.10 16.49 14.49
CA ASP A 138 10.47 16.17 15.77
C ASP A 138 9.01 16.65 15.82
N GLU A 139 8.71 17.85 15.35
CA GLU A 139 7.31 18.33 15.32
C GLU A 139 6.43 17.48 14.40
N ILE A 140 6.96 17.01 13.26
CA ILE A 140 6.25 16.08 12.37
C ILE A 140 6.04 14.74 13.08
N ALA A 141 7.06 14.20 13.73
CA ALA A 141 6.97 12.96 14.48
C ALA A 141 5.90 13.05 15.58
N ASP A 142 5.83 14.16 16.31
CA ASP A 142 4.81 14.43 17.33
C ASP A 142 3.40 14.52 16.73
N ALA A 143 3.27 15.14 15.56
CA ALA A 143 1.99 15.22 14.86
C ALA A 143 1.50 13.85 14.39
N LEU A 144 2.42 13.02 13.89
CA LEU A 144 2.15 11.63 13.54
C LEU A 144 1.75 10.80 14.76
N ALA A 145 2.45 10.97 15.89
CA ALA A 145 2.14 10.28 17.13
C ALA A 145 0.72 10.60 17.63
N ARG A 146 0.30 11.88 17.55
CA ARG A 146 -1.09 12.28 17.87
C ARG A 146 -2.14 11.67 16.93
N SER A 147 -1.75 11.26 15.72
CA SER A 147 -2.60 10.50 14.78
C SER A 147 -2.51 8.98 14.95
N GLY A 148 -1.77 8.51 15.97
CA GLY A 148 -1.56 7.09 16.27
C GLY A 148 -0.41 6.43 15.51
N VAL A 149 0.46 7.20 14.85
CA VAL A 149 1.65 6.71 14.15
C VAL A 149 2.89 7.10 14.94
N GLU A 150 3.53 6.13 15.58
CA GLU A 150 4.68 6.33 16.45
C GLU A 150 5.99 6.16 15.67
N ARG A 151 6.97 7.01 15.99
CA ARG A 151 8.33 6.92 15.46
C ARG A 151 9.13 5.93 16.31
N PHE A 152 9.93 5.08 15.67
CA PHE A 152 10.97 4.30 16.33
C PHE A 152 12.32 4.57 15.67
N THR A 153 13.35 4.74 16.51
CA THR A 153 14.74 4.87 16.08
C THR A 153 15.44 3.53 16.16
N VAL A 154 16.57 3.39 15.47
CA VAL A 154 17.39 2.17 15.48
C VAL A 154 18.81 2.60 15.82
N GLU A 155 19.31 2.13 16.96
CA GLU A 155 20.64 2.48 17.41
C GLU A 155 21.72 1.61 16.75
N PRO A 156 22.93 2.16 16.51
CA PRO A 156 24.09 1.36 16.13
C PRO A 156 24.33 0.19 17.11
N GLY A 157 24.59 -0.99 16.57
CA GLY A 157 24.82 -2.22 17.32
C GLY A 157 23.57 -3.07 17.58
N GLU A 158 22.37 -2.54 17.32
CA GLU A 158 21.14 -3.34 17.39
C GLU A 158 21.15 -4.48 16.35
N PRO A 159 20.57 -5.66 16.67
CA PRO A 159 20.44 -6.74 15.71
C PRO A 159 19.53 -6.33 14.55
N PHE A 160 19.88 -6.74 13.33
CA PHE A 160 19.03 -6.48 12.18
C PHE A 160 17.72 -7.30 12.27
N ASP A 161 16.58 -6.61 12.33
CA ASP A 161 15.25 -7.20 12.24
C ASP A 161 14.60 -6.91 10.87
N ALA A 162 14.43 -7.94 10.04
CA ALA A 162 13.82 -7.80 8.72
C ALA A 162 12.35 -7.35 8.76
N ALA A 163 11.64 -7.47 9.88
CA ALA A 163 10.26 -6.99 10.03
C ALA A 163 10.20 -5.46 10.20
N ARG A 164 11.21 -4.87 10.85
CA ARG A 164 11.25 -3.43 11.19
C ARG A 164 12.25 -2.65 10.34
N HIS A 165 13.27 -3.30 9.79
CA HIS A 165 14.38 -2.68 9.09
C HIS A 165 14.38 -3.00 7.60
N ARG A 166 14.80 -2.03 6.80
CA ARG A 166 15.08 -2.15 5.37
C ARG A 166 16.56 -1.90 5.15
N PRO A 167 17.36 -2.91 4.76
CA PRO A 167 18.77 -2.72 4.49
C PRO A 167 18.92 -1.92 3.19
N VAL A 168 19.52 -0.73 3.29
CA VAL A 168 19.82 0.14 2.14
C VAL A 168 21.30 0.18 1.80
N ALA A 169 22.15 -0.21 2.75
CA ALA A 169 23.58 -0.40 2.57
C ALA A 169 24.04 -1.62 3.37
N VAL A 170 25.14 -2.22 2.93
CA VAL A 170 25.83 -3.30 3.64
C VAL A 170 27.31 -3.01 3.61
N GLU A 171 27.93 -2.91 4.78
CA GLU A 171 29.35 -2.62 4.91
C GLU A 171 30.08 -3.81 5.53
N ARG A 172 31.26 -4.12 4.99
CA ARG A 172 32.13 -5.15 5.55
C ARG A 172 32.84 -4.57 6.78
N VAL A 173 32.73 -5.28 7.90
CA VAL A 173 33.40 -4.94 9.15
C VAL A 173 34.51 -5.94 9.45
N ALA A 174 35.59 -5.48 10.07
CA ALA A 174 36.71 -6.36 10.46
C ALA A 174 36.36 -7.22 11.66
N ASP A 175 35.54 -6.69 12.58
CA ASP A 175 35.07 -7.40 13.76
C ASP A 175 33.89 -8.31 13.41
N PRO A 176 34.04 -9.65 13.49
CA PRO A 176 32.95 -10.58 13.22
C PRO A 176 31.80 -10.48 14.22
N ALA A 177 32.00 -9.93 15.43
CA ALA A 177 30.96 -9.78 16.44
C ALA A 177 29.85 -8.78 16.02
N LEU A 178 30.17 -7.86 15.11
CA LEU A 178 29.24 -6.89 14.56
C LEU A 178 28.47 -7.44 13.34
N ALA A 179 28.82 -8.64 12.84
CA ALA A 179 28.14 -9.20 11.68
C ALA A 179 26.64 -9.43 11.96
N GLY A 180 25.78 -8.87 11.12
CA GLY A 180 24.33 -8.95 11.27
C GLY A 180 23.71 -7.89 12.18
N THR A 181 24.49 -6.92 12.68
CA THR A 181 23.97 -5.75 13.41
C THR A 181 23.84 -4.53 12.50
N VAL A 182 23.05 -3.56 12.95
CA VAL A 182 22.92 -2.24 12.32
C VAL A 182 24.15 -1.40 12.65
N LEU A 183 24.74 -0.74 11.65
CA LEU A 183 25.85 0.18 11.84
C LEU A 183 25.38 1.62 12.07
N TRP A 184 24.37 2.03 11.32
CA TRP A 184 23.71 3.32 11.45
C TRP A 184 22.36 3.29 10.72
N ALA A 185 21.43 4.11 11.20
CA ALA A 185 20.16 4.33 10.54
C ALA A 185 20.24 5.55 9.61
N ARG A 186 19.73 5.42 8.39
CA ARG A 186 19.57 6.52 7.44
C ARG A 186 18.30 7.30 7.70
N THR A 187 17.21 6.58 8.00
CA THR A 187 15.91 7.16 8.29
C THR A 187 15.21 6.34 9.36
N ASP A 188 14.51 7.01 10.25
CA ASP A 188 13.67 6.40 11.27
C ASP A 188 12.53 5.57 10.68
N GLY A 189 12.04 4.63 11.49
CA GLY A 189 10.86 3.83 11.19
C GLY A 189 9.60 4.39 11.85
N PHE A 190 8.45 3.92 11.37
CA PHE A 190 7.15 4.30 11.91
C PHE A 190 6.24 3.08 12.04
N GLU A 191 5.45 3.05 13.11
CA GLU A 191 4.48 1.99 13.39
C GLU A 191 3.14 2.56 13.88
N ARG A 192 2.08 1.75 13.72
CA ARG A 192 0.74 2.08 14.17
C ARG A 192 0.15 0.87 14.88
N GLY A 193 -0.10 1.00 16.18
CA GLY A 193 -0.62 -0.10 16.99
C GLY A 193 0.24 -1.37 16.89
N GLY A 194 1.58 -1.21 16.94
CA GLY A 194 2.55 -2.31 16.82
C GLY A 194 2.75 -2.87 15.40
N ARG A 195 2.01 -2.37 14.40
CA ARG A 195 2.24 -2.71 12.98
C ARG A 195 3.16 -1.68 12.33
N VAL A 196 4.30 -2.12 11.82
CA VAL A 196 5.20 -1.26 11.04
C VAL A 196 4.49 -0.75 9.79
N VAL A 197 4.36 0.58 9.67
CA VAL A 197 3.81 1.26 8.49
C VAL A 197 4.92 1.75 7.56
N ARG A 198 6.12 2.01 8.10
CA ARG A 198 7.34 2.31 7.37
C ARG A 198 8.54 1.72 8.11
N LYS A 199 9.34 0.92 7.42
CA LYS A 199 10.57 0.35 7.98
C LYS A 199 11.66 1.42 8.09
N ALA A 200 12.49 1.33 9.13
CA ALA A 200 13.71 2.13 9.23
C ALA A 200 14.69 1.70 8.14
N GLU A 201 15.35 2.67 7.49
CA GLU A 201 16.38 2.38 6.50
C GLU A 201 17.74 2.30 7.19
N VAL A 202 18.44 1.17 7.05
CA VAL A 202 19.65 0.89 7.83
C VAL A 202 20.82 0.43 6.97
N CYS A 203 22.04 0.70 7.44
CA CYS A 203 23.25 0.02 6.99
C CYS A 203 23.52 -1.19 7.90
N VAL A 204 23.75 -2.36 7.31
CA VAL A 204 23.99 -3.61 8.06
C VAL A 204 25.44 -4.05 7.93
N ALA A 205 26.06 -4.43 9.03
CA ALA A 205 27.40 -4.99 9.04
C ALA A 205 27.42 -6.42 8.49
N LYS A 206 28.34 -6.70 7.58
CA LYS A 206 28.65 -8.04 7.06
C LYS A 206 30.03 -8.47 7.55
N ALA A 207 30.13 -9.74 7.92
CA ALA A 207 31.41 -10.37 8.27
C ALA A 207 32.46 -10.15 7.15
N PRO A 208 33.74 -10.08 7.52
CA PRO A 208 34.81 -10.04 6.53
C PRO A 208 34.79 -11.35 5.72
N ASP A 209 35.17 -11.27 4.44
CA ASP A 209 35.31 -12.49 3.65
C ASP A 209 36.33 -13.41 4.33
N PRO A 210 36.10 -14.74 4.38
CA PRO A 210 37.03 -15.65 5.03
C PRO A 210 38.41 -15.44 4.43
N ALA A 211 39.41 -15.25 5.28
CA ALA A 211 40.79 -15.05 4.84
C ALA A 211 41.15 -16.18 3.85
N PRO A 212 41.82 -15.86 2.73
CA PRO A 212 42.28 -16.90 1.82
C PRO A 212 43.12 -17.88 2.64
N GLU A 213 42.66 -19.14 2.63
CA GLU A 213 43.31 -20.25 3.33
C GLU A 213 44.81 -20.20 2.97
N PRO A 214 45.72 -20.16 3.97
CA PRO A 214 47.14 -20.06 3.68
C PRO A 214 47.51 -21.23 2.76
N ALA A 215 47.99 -20.88 1.55
CA ALA A 215 48.44 -21.87 0.58
C ALA A 215 49.33 -22.89 1.29
N PRO A 216 49.14 -24.20 1.06
CA PRO A 216 49.90 -25.23 1.74
C PRO A 216 51.38 -24.88 1.61
N ALA A 217 52.05 -24.75 2.76
CA ALA A 217 53.46 -24.42 2.81
C ALA A 217 54.22 -25.35 1.86
N PRO A 218 55.15 -24.83 1.03
CA PRO A 218 55.98 -25.69 0.20
C PRO A 218 56.68 -26.68 1.13
N GLY A 219 56.38 -27.96 0.94
CA GLY A 219 56.94 -29.04 1.73
C GLY A 219 58.47 -28.96 1.72
N PRO A 220 59.15 -29.39 2.81
CA PRO A 220 60.60 -29.28 2.92
C PRO A 220 61.26 -29.94 1.71
N ALA A 221 62.09 -29.15 1.03
CA ALA A 221 62.90 -29.57 -0.09
C ALA A 221 63.66 -30.86 0.27
N ALA A 222 63.35 -31.94 -0.45
CA ALA A 222 64.17 -33.14 -0.45
C ALA A 222 65.58 -32.73 -0.92
N GLY A 223 66.58 -33.11 -0.12
CA GLY A 223 67.98 -32.87 -0.40
C GLY A 223 68.48 -33.56 -1.69
N PRO A 224 69.70 -33.21 -2.12
CA PRO A 224 70.19 -33.50 -3.46
C PRO A 224 70.88 -34.87 -3.58
N GLU A 225 71.05 -35.27 -4.84
CA GLU A 225 72.02 -36.23 -5.43
C GLU A 225 71.53 -37.65 -5.78
N PRO A 226 72.17 -38.37 -6.75
CA PRO A 226 73.12 -37.93 -7.78
C PRO A 226 72.81 -38.42 -9.22
N ASP A 227 73.62 -37.86 -10.10
CA ASP A 227 73.90 -38.12 -11.52
C ASP A 227 73.81 -39.58 -12.04
N ALA A 228 73.17 -39.75 -13.20
CA ALA A 228 73.38 -40.90 -14.10
C ALA A 228 72.96 -40.55 -15.55
N ALA A 229 73.92 -40.00 -16.29
CA ALA A 229 74.29 -40.25 -17.69
C ALA A 229 73.24 -40.73 -18.75
N ALA A 230 73.17 -39.92 -19.83
CA ALA A 230 73.24 -40.27 -21.27
C ALA A 230 72.12 -41.16 -21.90
N ASP A 231 71.59 -40.97 -23.12
CA ASP A 231 71.68 -40.01 -24.24
C ASP A 231 70.49 -40.38 -25.22
N PRO A 232 70.41 -40.02 -26.53
CA PRO A 232 69.32 -39.20 -27.09
C PRO A 232 68.48 -39.91 -28.18
N THR A 233 67.29 -39.40 -28.54
CA THR A 233 66.79 -39.31 -29.96
C THR A 233 65.36 -38.76 -30.08
N SER A 234 65.11 -38.14 -31.25
CA SER A 234 63.83 -37.68 -31.84
C SER A 234 63.34 -36.30 -31.36
N ARG A 235 63.60 -35.17 -32.05
CA ARG A 235 63.23 -34.73 -33.43
C ARG A 235 61.75 -34.94 -33.79
N GLN A 236 60.96 -33.85 -33.72
CA GLN A 236 60.13 -33.23 -34.78
C GLN A 236 59.06 -32.35 -34.09
N SER A 237 59.18 -31.01 -34.09
CA SER A 237 58.74 -30.07 -35.14
C SER A 237 57.26 -30.21 -35.53
N HIS A 238 56.42 -29.26 -35.13
CA HIS A 238 55.40 -28.53 -35.93
C HIS A 238 54.85 -27.42 -35.02
N ARG A 239 55.05 -26.12 -35.26
CA ARG A 239 54.61 -25.24 -36.37
C ARG A 239 53.23 -24.62 -36.08
N ARG A 240 53.22 -23.27 -35.97
CA ARG A 240 52.11 -22.31 -36.26
C ARG A 240 50.93 -22.35 -35.29
N GLU A 241 50.17 -21.29 -35.00
CA GLU A 241 49.87 -19.96 -35.59
C GLU A 241 49.34 -19.09 -34.41
N ALA A 242 49.73 -17.83 -34.23
CA ALA A 242 49.18 -16.61 -34.85
C ALA A 242 47.66 -16.40 -34.67
N GLY A 243 47.30 -15.28 -34.02
CA GLY A 243 45.93 -14.74 -33.88
C GLY A 243 45.83 -13.95 -32.57
N ALA A 244 46.09 -12.64 -32.48
CA ALA A 244 45.55 -11.48 -33.21
C ALA A 244 44.02 -11.31 -33.01
N GLY A 245 43.64 -10.13 -32.51
CA GLY A 245 42.29 -9.71 -32.14
C GLY A 245 42.36 -8.80 -30.90
N GLU A 246 42.90 -7.58 -30.97
CA GLU A 246 42.28 -6.37 -31.56
C GLU A 246 40.85 -6.13 -31.03
N THR A 247 40.72 -5.28 -30.01
CA THR A 247 40.25 -3.88 -30.08
C THR A 247 38.79 -3.72 -30.51
N MET A 248 37.95 -3.26 -29.57
CA MET A 248 36.82 -2.36 -29.85
C MET A 248 36.65 -1.44 -28.65
N ALA A 249 37.17 -0.23 -28.79
CA ALA A 249 36.77 0.93 -28.00
C ALA A 249 35.65 1.69 -28.73
N THR A 250 35.05 2.65 -28.02
CA THR A 250 34.17 3.74 -28.48
C THR A 250 32.71 3.34 -28.67
N THR A 251 31.73 4.03 -28.08
CA THR A 251 31.39 5.46 -28.19
C THR A 251 30.58 5.85 -26.93
N SER A 252 30.86 6.90 -26.16
CA SER A 252 30.92 8.34 -26.46
C SER A 252 29.70 8.86 -27.21
N THR A 253 28.70 9.35 -26.47
CA THR A 253 27.76 10.36 -26.98
C THR A 253 27.37 11.27 -25.82
N ALA A 254 28.08 12.38 -25.71
CA ALA A 254 27.56 13.61 -25.13
C ALA A 254 27.38 14.59 -26.29
N SER A 255 26.20 15.18 -26.45
CA SER A 255 26.10 16.55 -26.96
C SER A 255 24.69 17.15 -26.87
N SER A 256 24.65 18.30 -26.19
CA SER A 256 24.01 19.56 -26.62
C SER A 256 22.50 19.81 -26.47
N THR A 257 22.25 20.73 -25.55
CA THR A 257 21.17 21.71 -25.32
C THR A 257 20.98 22.71 -26.51
N PRO A 258 20.12 23.78 -26.40
CA PRO A 258 18.74 24.00 -26.91
C PRO A 258 18.67 25.06 -28.06
N PRO A 259 17.52 25.71 -28.43
CA PRO A 259 16.93 26.82 -27.64
C PRO A 259 15.39 27.06 -27.73
N SER A 260 14.93 27.80 -26.70
CA SER A 260 13.82 28.77 -26.57
C SER A 260 12.94 29.15 -27.78
N ALA A 261 11.62 29.24 -27.55
CA ALA A 261 10.77 30.25 -28.19
C ALA A 261 9.57 30.66 -27.32
N SER A 262 9.48 31.98 -27.17
CA SER A 262 8.51 32.84 -26.51
C SER A 262 7.16 33.01 -27.24
N ARG A 263 6.10 33.31 -26.48
CA ARG A 263 5.00 34.29 -26.70
C ARG A 263 3.76 33.79 -25.94
N ALA A 264 2.85 34.59 -25.39
CA ALA A 264 2.69 36.02 -25.11
C ALA A 264 1.31 36.10 -24.42
N ARG A 265 1.08 37.06 -23.52
CA ARG A 265 -0.06 37.98 -23.66
C ARG A 265 0.02 39.12 -22.64
N ARG A 266 -0.32 40.27 -23.21
CA ARG A 266 -0.34 41.63 -22.71
C ARG A 266 -1.76 41.90 -22.19
N ALA A 267 -1.90 42.58 -21.06
CA ALA A 267 -3.11 43.30 -20.71
C ALA A 267 -2.72 44.67 -20.15
N THR A 268 -3.23 45.70 -20.80
CA THR A 268 -3.11 47.12 -20.51
C THR A 268 -4.48 47.64 -20.05
N ALA A 269 -4.53 48.40 -18.96
CA ALA A 269 -5.45 49.53 -18.70
C ALA A 269 -5.18 50.00 -17.25
N SER A 270 -4.64 51.20 -17.00
CA SER A 270 -5.21 52.54 -17.19
C SER A 270 -6.11 52.98 -16.02
N GLY A 271 -5.72 54.08 -15.36
CA GLY A 271 -6.66 55.04 -14.77
C GLY A 271 -6.62 55.20 -13.25
N ALA A 272 -6.01 56.29 -12.79
CA ALA A 272 -6.00 56.86 -11.43
C ALA A 272 -7.40 57.48 -11.05
N PRO A 273 -7.65 58.12 -9.87
CA PRO A 273 -6.88 59.25 -9.33
C PRO A 273 -6.74 59.31 -7.79
N GLY A 274 -5.95 60.31 -7.36
CA GLY A 274 -5.35 60.50 -6.03
C GLY A 274 -6.28 60.93 -4.89
N PRO A 275 -5.74 60.99 -3.65
CA PRO A 275 -6.48 61.45 -2.48
C PRO A 275 -6.45 62.99 -2.37
N GLY A 276 -7.64 63.59 -2.32
CA GLY A 276 -7.84 65.00 -1.97
C GLY A 276 -7.93 65.17 -0.46
N SER A 277 -7.22 66.18 0.04
CA SER A 277 -7.16 66.67 1.41
C SER A 277 -8.31 67.62 1.76
N ASP A 278 -8.84 67.47 2.98
CA ASP A 278 -9.34 68.46 3.96
C ASP A 278 -10.01 69.80 3.56
N ARG A 279 -11.08 70.07 4.33
CA ARG A 279 -11.82 71.32 4.64
C ARG A 279 -13.13 71.59 3.90
#